data_AF-A0A3B9YJB2-F1
#
_entry.id   AF-A0A3B9YJB2-F1
#
_cell.length_a   1.000
_cell.length_b   1.000
_cell.length_c   1.000
_cell.angle_alpha   90.00
_cell.angle_beta   90.00
_cell.angle_gamma   90.00
#
_symmetry.space_group_name_H-M   'P 1'
#
loop_
_entity.id
_entity.type
_entity.pdbx_description
1 polymer ?
#
loop_
_entity_poly.entity_id
_entity_poly.type
_entity_poly.pdbx_seq_one_letter_code
_entity_poly.pdbx_strand_id
1 'polypeptide(L)'
;MRLLFALLCFCAELASASSLEVRRLESLRVELIRKMSETTPHIETLKAVEAAYLKASDPTPFAGERLQAAQLLALRLSELQDLHERFLRAHDAHTAVALLKAGRGEDASPAALLSNDSKLFSEDVRLFREKARVALMAEGASWQAANDGWRVRRRWHWALALAGLLALLSAGGLAAHLRASGNRPSCG
;
A
#
# COMPACT_ATOMS: atom_id res chain seq x y z
N MET A 1 42.05 19.49 41.75
CA MET A 1 41.06 20.36 41.08
C MET A 1 40.81 20.05 39.60
N ARG A 2 41.76 19.51 38.81
CA ARG A 2 41.53 19.19 37.38
C ARG A 2 40.51 18.07 37.11
N LEU A 3 40.41 17.08 38.00
CA LEU A 3 39.46 15.95 37.87
C LEU A 3 37.99 16.35 38.06
N LEU A 4 37.71 17.25 38.99
CA LEU A 4 36.36 17.74 39.27
C LEU A 4 35.80 18.59 38.12
N PHE A 5 36.66 19.39 37.48
CA PHE A 5 36.27 20.20 36.32
C PHE A 5 35.98 19.32 35.08
N ALA A 6 36.79 18.30 34.82
CA ALA A 6 36.55 17.35 33.74
C ALA A 6 35.24 16.55 33.93
N LEU A 7 34.93 16.18 35.18
CA LEU A 7 33.69 15.48 35.50
C LEU A 7 32.45 16.36 35.30
N LEU A 8 32.53 17.64 35.67
CA LEU A 8 31.46 18.62 35.45
C LEU A 8 31.24 18.93 33.97
N CYS A 9 32.30 19.07 33.18
CA CYS A 9 32.19 19.23 31.72
C CYS A 9 31.54 18.01 31.06
N PHE A 10 31.93 16.80 31.47
CA PHE A 10 31.36 15.55 30.96
C PHE A 10 29.88 15.39 31.32
N CYS A 11 29.48 15.75 32.56
CA CYS A 11 28.07 15.75 32.95
C CYS A 11 27.24 16.80 32.20
N ALA A 12 27.81 17.97 31.92
CA ALA A 12 27.15 19.01 31.12
C ALA A 12 26.97 18.59 29.65
N GLU A 13 27.98 17.94 29.05
CA GLU A 13 27.89 17.34 27.70
C GLU A 13 26.83 16.23 27.64
N LEU A 14 26.75 15.38 28.66
CA LEU A 14 25.74 14.31 28.75
C LEU A 14 24.31 14.83 28.96
N ALA A 15 24.15 15.94 29.68
CA ALA A 15 22.85 16.60 29.85
C ALA A 15 22.40 17.27 28.54
N SER A 16 23.31 18.00 27.89
CA SER A 16 23.10 18.61 26.57
C SER A 16 22.75 17.57 25.50
N ALA A 17 23.52 16.49 25.40
CA ALA A 17 23.29 15.39 24.47
C ALA A 17 21.92 14.73 24.68
N SER A 18 21.51 14.49 25.93
CA SER A 18 20.19 13.91 26.21
C SER A 18 19.03 14.83 25.79
N SER A 19 19.18 16.15 25.94
CA SER A 19 18.15 17.10 25.52
C SER A 19 18.02 17.20 23.99
N LEU A 20 19.13 17.01 23.27
CA LEU A 20 19.17 17.04 21.81
C LEU A 20 18.58 15.77 21.20
N GLU A 21 18.88 14.60 21.79
CA GLU A 21 18.30 13.32 21.36
C GLU A 21 16.79 13.25 21.59
N VAL A 22 16.28 13.78 22.72
CA VAL A 22 14.83 13.88 22.97
C VAL A 22 14.15 14.76 21.91
N ARG A 23 14.70 15.95 21.62
CA ARG A 23 14.16 16.83 20.58
C ARG A 23 14.18 16.19 19.20
N ARG A 24 15.24 15.44 18.88
CA ARG A 24 15.36 14.71 17.61
C ARG A 24 14.30 13.62 17.50
N LEU A 25 14.08 12.86 18.57
CA LEU A 25 13.09 11.79 18.63
C LEU A 25 11.66 12.35 18.49
N GLU A 26 11.35 13.45 19.18
CA GLU A 26 10.07 14.17 19.03
C GLU A 26 9.88 14.71 17.61
N SER A 27 10.90 15.32 17.01
CA SER A 27 10.85 15.80 15.62
C SER A 27 10.53 14.67 14.64
N LEU A 28 11.19 13.51 14.79
CA LEU A 28 10.93 12.34 13.94
C LEU A 28 9.53 11.76 14.18
N ARG A 29 9.05 11.77 15.43
CA ARG A 29 7.67 11.35 15.77
C ARG A 29 6.64 12.24 15.05
N VAL A 30 6.78 13.56 15.15
CA VAL A 30 5.90 14.52 14.47
C VAL A 30 5.93 14.33 12.96
N GLU A 31 7.14 14.12 12.39
CA GLU A 31 7.29 13.87 10.96
C GLU A 31 6.62 12.57 10.53
N LEU A 32 6.75 11.49 11.31
CA LEU A 32 6.08 10.22 11.06
C LEU A 32 4.55 10.35 11.12
N ILE A 33 4.01 11.04 12.14
CA ILE A 33 2.57 11.29 12.24
C ILE A 33 2.07 12.06 11.02
N ARG A 34 2.79 13.11 10.62
CA ARG A 34 2.48 13.89 9.42
C ARG A 34 2.49 13.01 8.18
N LYS A 35 3.51 12.17 8.00
CA LYS A 35 3.63 11.27 6.83
C LYS A 35 2.58 10.18 6.80
N MET A 36 2.17 9.63 7.95
CA MET A 36 1.04 8.72 8.04
C MET A 36 -0.27 9.40 7.62
N SER A 37 -0.50 10.63 8.09
CA SER A 37 -1.66 11.43 7.70
C SER A 37 -1.66 11.74 6.20
N GLU A 38 -0.51 12.15 5.63
CA GLU A 38 -0.33 12.35 4.18
C GLU A 38 -0.53 11.06 3.36
N THR A 39 -0.21 9.89 3.93
CA THR A 39 -0.31 8.59 3.24
C THR A 39 -1.74 8.02 3.24
N THR A 40 -2.51 8.29 4.30
CA THR A 40 -3.88 7.82 4.47
C THR A 40 -4.79 8.09 3.25
N PRO A 41 -4.87 9.30 2.66
CA PRO A 41 -5.73 9.55 1.50
C PRO A 41 -5.31 8.75 0.26
N HIS A 42 -4.03 8.38 0.12
CA HIS A 42 -3.56 7.55 -0.99
C HIS A 42 -4.03 6.09 -0.85
N ILE A 43 -4.11 5.57 0.37
CA ILE A 43 -4.72 4.26 0.64
C ILE A 43 -6.19 4.27 0.24
N GLU A 44 -6.92 5.33 0.60
CA GLU A 44 -8.33 5.46 0.27
C GLU A 44 -8.56 5.66 -1.24
N THR A 45 -7.67 6.38 -1.93
CA THR A 45 -7.70 6.48 -3.40
C THR A 45 -7.52 5.11 -4.05
N LEU A 46 -6.54 4.32 -3.59
CA LEU A 46 -6.32 2.97 -4.11
C LEU A 46 -7.56 2.08 -3.94
N LYS A 47 -8.18 2.10 -2.75
CA LYS A 47 -9.44 1.37 -2.47
C LYS A 47 -10.61 1.87 -3.33
N ALA A 48 -10.68 3.18 -3.58
CA ALA A 48 -11.73 3.75 -4.41
C ALA A 48 -11.61 3.28 -5.88
N VAL A 49 -10.39 3.28 -6.42
CA VAL A 49 -10.10 2.74 -7.76
C VAL A 49 -10.42 1.24 -7.82
N GLU A 50 -10.03 0.48 -6.79
CA GLU A 50 -10.38 -0.93 -6.65
C GLU A 50 -11.90 -1.16 -6.70
N ALA A 51 -12.65 -0.44 -5.88
CA ALA A 51 -14.10 -0.53 -5.86
C ALA A 51 -14.73 -0.14 -7.21
N ALA A 52 -14.13 0.81 -7.95
CA ALA A 52 -14.62 1.23 -9.25
C ALA A 52 -14.45 0.14 -10.31
N TYR A 53 -13.25 -0.44 -10.46
CA TYR A 53 -13.04 -1.47 -11.48
C TYR A 53 -13.71 -2.80 -11.15
N LEU A 54 -13.89 -3.13 -9.86
CA LEU A 54 -14.59 -4.37 -9.47
C LEU A 54 -16.09 -4.31 -9.82
N LYS A 55 -16.67 -3.11 -9.85
CA LYS A 55 -18.07 -2.90 -10.27
C LYS A 55 -18.22 -2.75 -11.78
N ALA A 56 -17.15 -2.45 -12.49
CA ALA A 56 -17.17 -2.25 -13.93
C ALA A 56 -17.38 -3.57 -14.69
N SER A 57 -18.12 -3.51 -15.78
CA SER A 57 -18.25 -4.64 -16.71
C SER A 57 -16.93 -4.91 -17.44
N ASP A 58 -16.19 -3.84 -17.77
CA ASP A 58 -14.84 -3.84 -18.32
C ASP A 58 -13.89 -3.05 -17.39
N PRO A 59 -12.92 -3.71 -16.74
CA PRO A 59 -11.98 -3.04 -15.85
C PRO A 59 -10.85 -2.32 -16.58
N THR A 60 -10.63 -2.56 -17.88
CA THR A 60 -9.45 -2.07 -18.62
C THR A 60 -9.24 -0.54 -18.61
N PRO A 61 -10.26 0.33 -18.62
CA PRO A 61 -10.06 1.77 -18.55
C PRO A 61 -9.36 2.24 -17.26
N PHE A 62 -9.46 1.46 -16.17
CA PHE A 62 -8.88 1.79 -14.87
C PHE A 62 -7.41 1.39 -14.73
N ALA A 63 -6.83 0.70 -15.71
CA ALA A 63 -5.47 0.15 -15.60
C ALA A 63 -4.41 1.23 -15.29
N GLY A 64 -4.52 2.40 -15.93
CA GLY A 64 -3.61 3.52 -15.74
C GLY A 64 -3.76 4.16 -14.36
N GLU A 65 -5.00 4.49 -13.98
CA GLU A 65 -5.32 5.13 -12.70
C GLU A 65 -4.92 4.25 -11.51
N ARG A 66 -5.21 2.95 -11.60
CA ARG A 66 -4.76 1.93 -10.65
C ARG A 66 -3.25 1.93 -10.48
N LEU A 67 -2.52 1.83 -11.60
CA LEU A 67 -1.06 1.76 -11.57
C LEU A 67 -0.47 3.02 -10.92
N GLN A 68 -1.00 4.19 -11.27
CA GLN A 68 -0.58 5.46 -10.67
C GLN A 68 -0.85 5.51 -9.17
N ALA A 69 -2.05 5.11 -8.72
CA ALA A 69 -2.41 5.06 -7.30
C ALA A 69 -1.51 4.08 -6.52
N ALA A 70 -1.27 2.89 -7.07
CA ALA A 70 -0.43 1.88 -6.45
C ALA A 70 1.04 2.33 -6.36
N GLN A 71 1.60 2.91 -7.43
CA GLN A 71 2.97 3.43 -7.44
C GLN A 71 3.16 4.57 -6.44
N LEU A 72 2.20 5.50 -6.37
CA LEU A 72 2.25 6.61 -5.43
C LEU A 72 2.20 6.10 -3.98
N LEU A 73 1.33 5.14 -3.68
CA LEU A 73 1.27 4.54 -2.35
C LEU A 73 2.56 3.78 -2.01
N ALA A 74 3.13 3.01 -2.95
CA ALA A 74 4.39 2.30 -2.76
C ALA A 74 5.54 3.26 -2.44
N LEU A 75 5.64 4.39 -3.15
CA LEU A 75 6.63 5.44 -2.89
C LEU A 75 6.48 6.00 -1.46
N ARG A 76 5.25 6.35 -1.06
CA ARG A 76 4.98 6.87 0.29
C ARG A 76 5.33 5.86 1.39
N LEU A 77 5.06 4.58 1.17
CA LEU A 77 5.43 3.54 2.14
C LEU A 77 6.93 3.35 2.27
N SER A 78 7.70 3.55 1.18
CA SER A 78 9.16 3.57 1.23
C SER A 78 9.68 4.76 2.04
N GLU A 79 9.17 5.98 1.80
CA GLU A 79 9.54 7.17 2.57
C GLU A 79 9.26 6.98 4.08
N LEU A 80 8.11 6.38 4.39
CA LEU A 80 7.69 6.12 5.77
C LEU A 80 8.55 5.05 6.43
N GLN A 81 9.00 4.03 5.68
CA GLN A 81 9.96 3.04 6.14
C GLN A 81 11.30 3.70 6.53
N ASP A 82 11.86 4.52 5.65
CA ASP A 82 13.14 5.17 5.90
C ASP A 82 13.08 6.06 7.15
N LEU A 83 11.99 6.80 7.32
CA LEU A 83 11.74 7.61 8.52
C LEU A 83 11.57 6.75 9.77
N HIS A 84 10.86 5.63 9.68
CA HIS A 84 10.67 4.71 10.80
C HIS A 84 12.00 4.10 11.25
N GLU A 85 12.88 3.72 10.33
CA GLU A 85 14.23 3.24 10.65
C GLU A 85 15.11 4.31 11.29
N ARG A 86 14.98 5.58 10.87
CA ARG A 86 15.66 6.71 11.54
C ARG A 86 15.13 6.91 12.96
N PHE A 87 13.82 6.81 13.16
CA PHE A 87 13.19 6.90 14.47
C PHE A 87 13.68 5.77 15.40
N LEU A 88 13.70 4.53 14.93
CA LEU A 88 14.21 3.39 15.70
C LEU A 88 15.67 3.60 16.13
N ARG A 89 16.55 4.02 15.22
CA ARG A 89 17.94 4.32 15.56
C ARG A 89 18.08 5.42 16.61
N ALA A 90 17.27 6.48 16.52
CA ALA A 90 17.26 7.56 17.51
C ALA A 90 16.72 7.08 18.87
N HIS A 91 15.69 6.24 18.86
CA HIS A 91 15.12 5.64 20.08
C HIS A 91 16.09 4.70 20.78
N ASP A 92 16.80 3.85 20.03
CA ASP A 92 17.82 2.95 20.57
C ASP A 92 18.98 3.75 21.18
N ALA A 93 19.44 4.81 20.50
CA ALA A 93 20.48 5.71 21.02
C ALA A 93 20.05 6.40 22.32
N HIS A 94 18.83 6.96 22.35
CA HIS A 94 18.27 7.57 23.55
C HIS A 94 18.15 6.57 24.71
N THR A 95 17.67 5.34 24.43
CA THR A 95 17.52 4.28 25.43
C THR A 95 18.87 3.86 26.00
N ALA A 96 19.90 3.74 25.17
CA ALA A 96 21.25 3.43 25.62
C ALA A 96 21.81 4.51 26.57
N VAL A 97 21.62 5.80 26.25
CA VAL A 97 22.03 6.91 27.14
C VAL A 97 21.26 6.87 28.46
N ALA A 98 19.95 6.60 28.42
CA ALA A 98 19.13 6.49 29.62
C ALA A 98 19.58 5.34 30.54
N LEU A 99 19.88 4.16 29.97
CA LEU A 99 20.37 3.00 30.74
C LEU A 99 21.74 3.28 31.38
N LEU A 100 22.64 4.00 30.68
CA LEU A 100 23.93 4.41 31.24
C LEU A 100 23.77 5.38 32.42
N LYS A 101 22.80 6.29 32.39
CA LYS A 101 22.48 7.20 33.51
C LYS A 101 21.85 6.45 34.69
N ALA A 102 20.91 5.55 34.41
CA ALA A 102 20.27 4.71 35.42
C ALA A 102 21.29 3.83 36.17
N GLY A 103 22.25 3.24 35.46
CA GLY A 103 23.34 2.45 36.05
C GLY A 103 24.30 3.26 36.94
N ARG A 104 24.23 4.60 36.89
CA ARG A 104 25.00 5.52 37.75
C ARG A 104 24.18 6.04 38.95
N GLY A 105 22.95 5.56 39.14
CA GLY A 105 22.08 6.00 40.23
C GLY A 105 21.38 7.34 40.00
N GLU A 106 21.39 7.87 38.76
CA GLU A 106 20.57 9.03 38.37
C GLU A 106 19.13 8.59 38.06
N ASP A 107 18.14 9.41 38.44
CA ASP A 107 16.71 9.08 38.37
C ASP A 107 16.26 8.68 36.95
N ALA A 108 16.02 7.38 36.75
CA ALA A 108 15.63 6.79 35.48
C ALA A 108 14.14 6.99 35.10
N SER A 109 13.34 7.57 36.00
CA SER A 109 11.87 7.54 35.94
C SER A 109 11.26 8.21 34.68
N PRO A 110 11.69 9.43 34.27
CA PRO A 110 11.17 10.07 33.06
C PRO A 110 11.62 9.36 31.77
N ALA A 111 12.83 8.80 31.76
CA ALA A 111 13.38 8.12 30.59
C ALA A 111 12.71 6.76 30.32
N ALA A 112 12.28 6.06 31.39
CA ALA A 112 11.53 4.81 31.28
C ALA A 112 10.13 5.01 30.65
N LEU A 113 9.43 6.09 31.03
CA LEU A 113 8.11 6.43 30.47
C LEU A 113 8.20 6.80 28.98
N LEU A 114 9.19 7.64 28.61
CA LEU A 114 9.44 8.01 27.21
C LEU A 114 9.82 6.80 26.34
N SER A 115 10.57 5.84 26.89
CA SER A 115 10.92 4.60 26.21
C SER A 115 9.68 3.76 25.86
N ASN A 116 8.70 3.67 26.77
CA ASN A 116 7.49 2.87 26.53
C ASN A 116 6.57 3.51 25.48
N ASP A 117 6.32 4.82 25.58
CA ASP A 117 5.51 5.57 24.60
C ASP A 117 6.11 5.49 23.19
N SER A 118 7.44 5.60 23.08
CA SER A 118 8.15 5.47 21.80
C SER A 118 8.04 4.05 21.21
N LYS A 119 8.03 3.00 22.05
CA LYS A 119 7.81 1.62 21.59
C LYS A 119 6.40 1.42 21.05
N LEU A 120 5.38 1.90 21.77
CA LEU A 120 3.99 1.83 21.31
C LEU A 120 3.80 2.59 19.99
N PHE A 121 4.37 3.80 19.89
CA PHE A 121 4.32 4.57 18.66
C PHE A 121 5.02 3.85 17.49
N SER A 122 6.17 3.24 17.72
CA SER A 122 6.85 2.42 16.69
C SER A 122 5.99 1.26 16.20
N GLU A 123 5.28 0.59 17.11
CA GLU A 123 4.33 -0.47 16.78
C GLU A 123 3.16 0.06 15.94
N ASP A 124 2.60 1.23 16.28
CA ASP A 124 1.54 1.86 15.49
C ASP A 124 1.99 2.18 14.07
N VAL A 125 3.21 2.72 13.92
CA VAL A 125 3.83 2.99 12.60
C VAL A 125 4.01 1.69 11.81
N ARG A 126 4.49 0.61 12.47
CA ARG A 126 4.65 -0.71 11.86
C ARG A 126 3.32 -1.25 11.38
N LEU A 127 2.29 -1.23 12.22
CA LEU A 127 0.95 -1.72 11.91
C LEU A 127 0.30 -0.93 10.78
N PHE A 128 0.46 0.40 10.77
CA PHE A 128 -0.02 1.24 9.68
C PHE A 128 0.61 0.84 8.35
N ARG A 129 1.95 0.71 8.31
CA ARG A 129 2.69 0.29 7.11
C ARG A 129 2.25 -1.08 6.62
N GLU A 130 2.10 -2.03 7.54
CA GLU A 130 1.69 -3.39 7.18
C GLU A 130 0.28 -3.41 6.60
N LYS A 131 -0.67 -2.70 7.21
CA LYS A 131 -2.04 -2.55 6.67
C LYS A 131 -2.04 -1.96 5.26
N ALA A 132 -1.23 -0.92 5.03
CA ALA A 132 -1.12 -0.28 3.72
C ALA A 132 -0.47 -1.20 2.67
N ARG A 133 0.55 -1.97 3.08
CA ARG A 133 1.20 -2.98 2.22
C ARG A 133 0.23 -4.09 1.85
N VAL A 134 -0.55 -4.60 2.80
CA VAL A 134 -1.59 -5.61 2.56
C VAL A 134 -2.64 -5.08 1.58
N ALA A 135 -3.09 -3.83 1.73
CA ALA A 135 -4.01 -3.21 0.77
C ALA A 135 -3.42 -3.17 -0.64
N LEU A 136 -2.14 -2.79 -0.78
CA LEU A 136 -1.45 -2.75 -2.07
C LEU A 136 -1.32 -4.13 -2.73
N MET A 137 -1.03 -5.16 -1.93
CA MET A 137 -0.97 -6.55 -2.44
C MET A 137 -2.33 -7.10 -2.81
N ALA A 138 -3.36 -6.84 -1.98
CA ALA A 138 -4.72 -7.27 -2.23
C ALA A 138 -5.25 -6.67 -3.54
N GLU A 139 -5.00 -5.39 -3.77
CA GLU A 139 -5.35 -4.68 -5.00
C GLU A 139 -4.66 -5.30 -6.25
N GLY A 140 -3.41 -5.73 -6.10
CA GLY A 140 -2.69 -6.58 -7.07
C GLY A 140 -3.49 -7.79 -7.53
N ALA A 141 -3.93 -8.59 -6.56
CA ALA A 141 -4.65 -9.83 -6.79
C ALA A 141 -6.07 -9.59 -7.33
N SER A 142 -6.80 -8.60 -6.79
CA SER A 142 -8.16 -8.30 -7.20
C SER A 142 -8.24 -7.77 -8.63
N TRP A 143 -7.27 -6.94 -9.05
CA TRP A 143 -7.15 -6.53 -10.46
C TRP A 143 -6.94 -7.71 -11.40
N GLN A 144 -6.01 -8.61 -11.05
CA GLN A 144 -5.72 -9.77 -11.89
C GLN A 144 -6.95 -10.66 -12.06
N ALA A 145 -7.66 -10.94 -10.96
CA ALA A 145 -8.90 -11.70 -10.97
C ALA A 145 -10.00 -11.01 -11.81
N ALA A 146 -10.17 -9.70 -11.67
CA ALA A 146 -11.16 -8.93 -12.42
C ALA A 146 -10.87 -8.95 -13.93
N ASN A 147 -9.61 -8.73 -14.31
CA ASN A 147 -9.17 -8.73 -15.70
C ASN A 147 -9.29 -10.13 -16.33
N ASP A 148 -8.94 -11.19 -15.60
CA ASP A 148 -9.11 -12.57 -16.05
C ASP A 148 -10.59 -12.91 -16.26
N GLY A 149 -11.45 -12.54 -15.30
CA GLY A 149 -12.90 -12.70 -15.43
C GLY A 149 -13.47 -11.98 -16.65
N TRP A 150 -13.03 -10.74 -16.91
CA TRP A 150 -13.43 -10.01 -18.12
C TRP A 150 -12.93 -10.69 -19.41
N ARG A 151 -11.66 -11.12 -19.47
CA ARG A 151 -11.11 -11.81 -20.64
C ARG A 151 -11.89 -13.08 -20.98
N VAL A 152 -12.27 -13.86 -19.96
CA VAL A 152 -13.09 -15.06 -20.13
C VAL A 152 -14.48 -14.70 -20.65
N ARG A 153 -15.19 -13.76 -20.00
CA ARG A 153 -16.52 -13.31 -20.44
C ARG A 153 -16.51 -12.82 -21.89
N ARG A 154 -15.51 -12.01 -22.26
CA ARG A 154 -15.34 -11.50 -23.62
C ARG A 154 -15.18 -12.64 -24.63
N ARG A 155 -14.37 -13.66 -24.33
CA ARG A 155 -14.21 -14.85 -25.19
C ARG A 155 -15.52 -15.61 -25.38
N TRP A 156 -16.31 -15.79 -24.31
CA TRP A 156 -17.63 -16.42 -24.40
C TRP A 156 -18.58 -15.63 -25.29
N HIS A 157 -18.62 -14.30 -25.17
CA HIS A 157 -19.44 -13.47 -26.05
C HIS A 157 -19.05 -13.59 -27.52
N TRP A 158 -17.75 -13.62 -27.84
CA TRP A 158 -17.29 -13.85 -29.22
C TRP A 158 -17.65 -15.25 -29.73
N ALA A 159 -17.51 -16.29 -28.89
CA ALA A 159 -17.89 -17.65 -29.26
C ALA A 159 -19.39 -17.76 -29.55
N LEU A 160 -20.24 -17.14 -28.72
CA LEU A 160 -21.69 -17.10 -28.92
C LEU A 160 -22.07 -16.28 -30.17
N ALA A 161 -21.42 -15.14 -30.40
CA ALA A 161 -21.65 -14.33 -31.59
C ALA A 161 -21.28 -15.10 -32.87
N LEU A 162 -20.15 -15.81 -32.87
CA LEU A 162 -19.73 -16.66 -33.98
C LEU A 162 -20.70 -17.83 -34.20
N ALA A 163 -21.14 -18.50 -33.12
CA ALA A 163 -22.13 -19.57 -33.22
C ALA A 163 -23.47 -19.05 -33.78
N GLY A 164 -23.92 -17.87 -33.35
CA GLY A 164 -25.10 -17.20 -33.90
C GLY A 164 -24.96 -16.86 -35.38
N LEU A 165 -23.80 -16.34 -35.80
CA LEU A 165 -23.48 -16.09 -37.22
C LEU A 165 -23.51 -17.39 -38.04
N LEU A 166 -22.93 -18.47 -37.54
CA LEU A 166 -22.96 -19.78 -38.21
C LEU A 166 -24.39 -20.32 -38.33
N ALA A 167 -25.22 -20.15 -37.30
CA ALA A 167 -26.63 -20.54 -37.35
C ALA A 167 -27.44 -19.71 -38.36
N LEU A 168 -27.18 -18.40 -38.47
CA LEU A 168 -27.81 -17.55 -39.47
C LEU A 168 -27.39 -17.94 -40.89
N LEU A 169 -26.12 -18.26 -41.10
CA LEU A 169 -25.61 -18.71 -42.40
C LEU A 169 -26.17 -20.07 -42.81
N SER A 170 -26.28 -21.03 -41.87
CA SER A 170 -26.86 -22.34 -42.16
C SER A 170 -28.37 -22.25 -42.43
N ALA A 171 -29.11 -21.43 -41.69
CA ALA A 171 -30.52 -21.16 -41.96
C ALA A 171 -30.73 -20.48 -43.32
N GLY A 172 -29.88 -19.50 -43.67
CA GLY A 172 -29.90 -18.83 -44.98
C GLY A 172 -29.58 -19.79 -46.14
N GLY A 173 -28.59 -20.67 -45.95
CA GLY A 173 -28.24 -21.71 -46.92
C GLY A 173 -29.36 -22.72 -47.15
N LEU A 174 -30.02 -23.17 -46.07
CA LEU A 174 -31.17 -24.07 -46.15
C LEU A 174 -32.35 -23.42 -46.87
N ALA A 175 -32.67 -22.16 -46.55
CA ALA A 175 -33.73 -21.40 -47.21
C ALA A 175 -33.45 -21.18 -48.71
N ALA A 176 -32.21 -20.89 -49.07
CA ALA A 176 -31.80 -20.76 -50.47
C ALA A 176 -31.91 -22.10 -51.21
N HIS A 177 -31.53 -23.22 -50.57
CA HIS A 177 -31.63 -24.54 -51.17
C HIS A 177 -33.09 -24.94 -51.41
N LEU A 178 -33.98 -24.74 -50.43
CA LEU A 178 -35.41 -25.01 -50.57
C LEU A 178 -36.05 -24.19 -51.72
N ARG A 179 -35.64 -22.93 -51.88
CA ARG A 179 -36.09 -22.06 -52.98
C ARG A 179 -35.60 -22.53 -54.34
N ALA A 180 -34.35 -22.99 -54.43
CA ALA A 180 -33.78 -23.54 -55.67
C ALA A 180 -34.43 -24.88 -56.06
N SER A 181 -34.75 -25.75 -55.09
CA SER A 181 -35.44 -27.02 -55.36
C SER A 181 -36.92 -26.85 -55.73
N GLY A 182 -37.60 -25.85 -55.18
CA GLY A 182 -39.02 -25.57 -55.46
C GLY A 182 -39.29 -24.96 -56.85
N ASN A 183 -38.25 -24.51 -57.56
CA ASN A 183 -38.37 -23.86 -58.87
C ASN A 183 -38.03 -24.79 -60.05
N ARG A 184 -38.05 -26.11 -59.84
CA ARG A 184 -37.94 -27.07 -60.96
C ARG A 184 -39.30 -27.15 -61.67
N PRO A 185 -39.43 -26.70 -62.93
CA PRO A 185 -40.65 -26.93 -63.69
C PRO A 185 -40.84 -28.43 -63.89
N SER A 186 -42.01 -28.94 -63.53
CA SER A 186 -42.42 -30.30 -63.89
C SER A 186 -42.59 -30.34 -65.41
N CYS A 187 -41.58 -30.84 -66.12
CA CYS A 187 -41.74 -31.18 -67.52
C CYS A 187 -42.38 -32.56 -67.62
N GLY A 188 -43.64 -32.57 -68.08
CA GLY A 188 -44.29 -33.76 -68.66
C GLY A 188 -45.00 -34.66 -67.67
#